data_AF-A0A661ZDM4-F1
#
_entry.id   AF-A0A661ZDM4-F1
#
_cell.length_a   1.000
_cell.length_b   1.000
_cell.length_c   1.000
_cell.angle_alpha   90.00
_cell.angle_beta   90.00
_cell.angle_gamma   90.00
#
_symmetry.space_group_name_H-M   'P 1'
#
loop_
_entity.id
_entity.type
_entity.pdbx_description
1 polymer ?
#
loop_
_entity_poly.entity_id
_entity_poly.type
_entity_poly.pdbx_seq_one_letter_code
_entity_poly.pdbx_strand_id
1 'polypeptide(L)'
;MKIKQGRVTTFFILLFIVPLGFYTKIYSGPANIWVNNSFGGFFYEIFWILFIFLFFQKTKPLNIAIWVFAITCTIEFLQLWHSPFLEMLRGNFIGRTILG
;
A
#
# COMPACT_ATOMS: atom_id res chain seq x y z
N MET A 1 16.08 -19.45 16.58
CA MET A 1 16.24 -19.04 15.16
C MET A 1 14.89 -18.87 14.41
N LYS A 2 13.78 -18.49 15.06
CA LYS A 2 12.46 -18.35 14.37
C LYS A 2 12.08 -16.91 13.97
N ILE A 3 12.69 -15.90 14.60
CA ILE A 3 12.33 -14.47 14.37
C ILE A 3 12.90 -13.94 13.04
N LYS A 4 14.09 -14.38 12.63
CA LYS A 4 14.72 -13.95 11.35
C LYS A 4 13.98 -14.48 10.11
N GLN A 5 13.40 -15.67 10.19
CA GLN A 5 12.74 -16.32 9.05
C GLN A 5 11.49 -15.57 8.60
N GLY A 6 10.70 -15.03 9.55
CA GLY A 6 9.53 -14.22 9.24
C GLY A 6 9.84 -12.93 8.48
N ARG A 7 11.00 -12.30 8.68
CA ARG A 7 11.39 -11.07 7.95
C ARG A 7 11.65 -11.35 6.48
N VAL A 8 12.40 -12.41 6.21
CA VAL A 8 12.77 -12.80 4.85
C VAL A 8 11.53 -13.20 4.06
N THR A 9 10.63 -13.99 4.65
CA THR A 9 9.36 -14.35 4.01
C THR A 9 8.49 -13.11 3.76
N THR A 10 8.35 -12.21 4.74
CA THR A 10 7.58 -10.96 4.56
C THR A 10 8.15 -10.10 3.44
N PHE A 11 9.48 -10.00 3.35
CA PHE A 11 10.15 -9.27 2.30
C PHE A 11 9.88 -9.86 0.91
N PHE A 12 9.96 -11.19 0.77
CA PHE A 12 9.60 -11.83 -0.51
C PHE A 12 8.13 -11.63 -0.86
N ILE A 13 7.21 -11.72 0.10
CA ILE A 13 5.79 -11.44 -0.16
C ILE A 13 5.60 -9.99 -0.60
N LEU A 14 6.26 -9.02 0.03
CA LEU A 14 6.24 -7.62 -0.41
C LEU A 14 6.76 -7.45 -1.84
N LEU A 15 7.84 -8.16 -2.20
CA LEU A 15 8.40 -8.14 -3.55
C LEU A 15 7.40 -8.64 -4.60
N PHE A 16 6.50 -9.55 -4.23
CA PHE A 16 5.41 -10.03 -5.10
C PHE A 16 4.18 -9.12 -5.08
N ILE A 17 3.82 -8.58 -3.93
CA ILE A 17 2.61 -7.74 -3.79
C ILE A 17 2.75 -6.40 -4.49
N VAL A 18 3.92 -5.77 -4.44
CA VAL A 18 4.16 -4.48 -5.10
C VAL A 18 3.91 -4.55 -6.62
N PRO A 19 4.51 -5.47 -7.39
CA PRO A 19 4.23 -5.57 -8.83
C PRO A 19 2.81 -6.02 -9.12
N LEU A 20 2.20 -6.88 -8.27
CA LEU A 20 0.78 -7.24 -8.41
C LEU A 20 -0.13 -6.02 -8.23
N GLY A 21 0.13 -5.19 -7.22
CA GLY A 21 -0.59 -3.95 -6.99
C GLY A 21 -0.48 -3.00 -8.19
N PHE A 22 0.71 -2.81 -8.74
CA PHE A 22 0.88 -2.01 -9.96
C PHE A 22 0.19 -2.63 -11.18
N TYR A 23 0.21 -3.97 -11.31
CA TYR A 23 -0.48 -4.66 -12.39
C TYR A 23 -1.99 -4.41 -12.37
N THR A 24 -2.60 -4.32 -11.18
CA THR A 24 -4.03 -3.96 -11.08
C THR A 24 -4.34 -2.56 -11.60
N LYS A 25 -3.37 -1.65 -11.75
CA LYS A 25 -3.61 -0.31 -12.33
C LYS A 25 -3.50 -0.29 -13.85
N ILE A 26 -2.78 -1.25 -14.44
CA ILE A 26 -2.54 -1.36 -15.89
C ILE A 26 -3.52 -2.34 -16.53
N TYR A 27 -4.15 -3.19 -15.72
CA TYR A 27 -5.09 -4.20 -16.16
C TYR A 27 -6.22 -3.61 -17.02
N SER A 28 -6.35 -4.13 -18.23
CA SER A 28 -7.30 -3.65 -19.25
C SER A 28 -8.39 -4.68 -19.59
N GLY A 29 -8.42 -5.81 -18.87
CA GLY A 29 -9.34 -6.92 -19.13
C GLY A 29 -10.78 -6.69 -18.60
N PRO A 30 -11.61 -7.73 -18.54
CA PRO A 30 -12.98 -7.62 -18.03
C PRO A 30 -12.99 -7.07 -16.60
N ALA A 31 -13.94 -6.18 -16.31
CA ALA A 31 -14.07 -5.45 -15.06
C ALA A 31 -12.87 -4.53 -14.72
N ASN A 32 -12.11 -4.06 -15.71
CA ASN A 32 -10.97 -3.14 -15.53
C ASN A 32 -11.29 -1.92 -14.63
N ILE A 33 -12.46 -1.28 -14.77
CA ILE A 33 -12.85 -0.14 -13.93
C ILE A 33 -12.87 -0.55 -12.45
N TRP A 34 -13.42 -1.73 -12.14
CA TRP A 34 -13.49 -2.23 -10.77
C TRP A 34 -12.12 -2.69 -10.26
N VAL A 35 -11.34 -3.37 -11.10
CA VAL A 35 -9.99 -3.83 -10.73
C VAL A 35 -9.07 -2.64 -10.45
N ASN A 36 -9.08 -1.64 -11.33
CA ASN A 36 -8.19 -0.50 -11.26
C ASN A 36 -8.56 0.46 -10.12
N ASN A 37 -9.86 0.57 -9.78
CA ASN A 37 -10.35 1.49 -8.75
C ASN A 37 -10.53 0.84 -7.37
N SER A 38 -11.04 -0.39 -7.30
CA SER A 38 -11.38 -1.05 -6.02
C SER A 38 -10.38 -2.13 -5.63
N PHE A 39 -10.01 -3.00 -6.57
CA PHE A 39 -9.13 -4.14 -6.25
C PHE A 39 -7.68 -3.73 -5.97
N GLY A 40 -7.20 -2.66 -6.61
CA GLY A 40 -5.87 -2.09 -6.29
C GLY A 40 -5.74 -1.61 -4.84
N GLY A 41 -6.84 -1.12 -4.24
CA GLY A 41 -6.85 -0.71 -2.83
C GLY A 41 -6.63 -1.87 -1.86
N PHE A 42 -7.05 -3.09 -2.22
CA PHE A 42 -6.81 -4.28 -1.41
C PHE A 42 -5.31 -4.60 -1.30
N PHE A 43 -4.58 -4.58 -2.41
CA PHE A 43 -3.12 -4.79 -2.39
C PHE A 43 -2.38 -3.67 -1.66
N TYR A 44 -2.90 -2.44 -1.75
CA TYR A 44 -2.37 -1.29 -1.05
C TYR A 44 -2.43 -1.44 0.47
N GLU A 45 -3.55 -1.93 1.01
CA GLU A 45 -3.70 -2.19 2.44
C GLU A 45 -2.77 -3.33 2.90
N ILE A 46 -2.69 -4.43 2.14
CA ILE A 46 -1.79 -5.54 2.46
C ILE A 46 -0.33 -5.07 2.45
N PHE A 47 0.05 -4.21 1.50
CA PHE A 47 1.37 -3.61 1.48
C PHE A 47 1.69 -2.89 2.80
N TRP A 48 0.79 -2.01 3.28
CA TRP A 48 1.03 -1.29 4.54
C TRP A 48 1.11 -2.20 5.77
N ILE A 49 0.26 -3.22 5.84
CA ILE A 49 0.30 -4.22 6.92
C ILE A 49 1.66 -4.93 6.93
N LEU A 50 2.09 -5.46 5.78
CA LEU A 50 3.36 -6.18 5.67
C LEU A 50 4.56 -5.26 5.86
N PHE A 51 4.49 -4.04 5.37
CA PHE A 51 5.52 -3.02 5.54
C PHE A 51 5.73 -2.70 7.02
N ILE A 52 4.66 -2.39 7.76
CA ILE A 52 4.76 -2.15 9.21
C ILE A 52 5.23 -3.42 9.94
N PHE A 53 4.71 -4.59 9.58
CA PHE A 53 5.13 -5.85 10.17
C PHE A 53 6.63 -6.13 9.97
N LEU A 54 7.21 -5.75 8.83
CA LEU A 54 8.63 -5.92 8.54
C LEU A 54 9.52 -5.21 9.58
N PHE A 55 9.14 -4.00 9.99
CA PHE A 55 9.84 -3.22 11.00
C PHE A 55 9.46 -3.63 12.44
N PHE A 56 8.19 -3.96 12.68
CA PHE A 56 7.60 -4.10 14.01
C PHE A 56 7.03 -5.49 14.31
N GLN A 57 7.82 -6.55 14.10
CA GLN A 57 7.39 -7.95 14.22
C GLN A 57 6.94 -8.42 15.62
N LYS A 58 7.36 -7.73 16.68
CA LYS A 58 7.04 -8.12 18.07
C LYS A 58 5.79 -7.41 18.61
N THR A 59 5.19 -6.55 17.80
CA THR A 59 4.07 -5.70 18.23
C THR A 59 2.76 -6.47 18.07
N LYS A 60 1.79 -6.18 18.94
CA LYS A 60 0.47 -6.80 18.88
C LYS A 60 -0.19 -6.47 17.52
N PRO A 61 -0.96 -7.40 16.92
CA PRO A 61 -1.67 -7.15 15.67
C PRO A 61 -2.55 -5.89 15.70
N LEU A 62 -3.16 -5.60 16.86
CA LEU A 62 -3.98 -4.41 17.06
C LEU A 62 -3.18 -3.11 16.83
N ASN A 63 -1.93 -3.05 17.28
CA ASN A 63 -1.11 -1.86 17.08
C ASN A 63 -0.76 -1.68 15.60
N ILE A 64 -0.52 -2.77 14.87
CA ILE A 64 -0.27 -2.73 13.42
C ILE A 64 -1.51 -2.18 12.73
N ALA A 65 -2.71 -2.68 13.08
CA ALA A 65 -3.97 -2.17 12.51
C ALA A 65 -4.17 -0.68 12.79
N ILE A 66 -3.89 -0.20 14.01
CA ILE A 66 -3.97 1.23 14.35
C ILE A 66 -2.99 2.05 13.51
N TRP A 67 -1.76 1.59 13.34
CA TRP A 67 -0.76 2.29 12.52
C TRP A 67 -1.15 2.33 11.05
N VAL A 68 -1.59 1.20 10.49
CA VAL A 68 -2.06 1.14 9.09
C VAL A 68 -3.24 2.08 8.91
N PHE A 69 -4.25 2.02 9.78
CA PHE A 69 -5.41 2.91 9.76
C PHE A 69 -5.01 4.39 9.83
N ALA A 70 -4.12 4.76 10.75
CA ALA A 70 -3.65 6.14 10.87
C ALA A 70 -2.93 6.62 9.60
N ILE A 71 -2.07 5.78 9.02
CA ILE A 71 -1.36 6.09 7.77
C ILE A 71 -2.35 6.24 6.62
N THR A 72 -3.27 5.30 6.44
CA THR A 72 -4.20 5.33 5.31
C THR A 72 -5.21 6.47 5.44
N CYS A 73 -5.72 6.77 6.63
CA CYS A 73 -6.52 7.98 6.86
C CYS A 73 -5.74 9.27 6.56
N THR A 74 -4.46 9.34 6.94
CA THR A 74 -3.62 10.51 6.63
C THR A 74 -3.45 10.64 5.12
N ILE A 75 -3.23 9.54 4.42
CA ILE A 75 -3.07 9.52 2.96
C ILE A 75 -4.37 9.96 2.29
N GLU A 76 -5.53 9.41 2.68
CA GLU A 76 -6.86 9.85 2.22
C GLU A 76 -7.10 11.34 2.44
N PHE A 77 -6.70 11.88 3.59
CA PHE A 77 -6.78 13.33 3.82
C PHE A 77 -5.85 14.13 2.88
N LEU A 78 -4.64 13.62 2.63
CA LEU A 78 -3.74 14.19 1.63
C LEU A 78 -4.30 14.06 0.20
N GLN A 79 -5.11 13.03 -0.09
CA GLN A 79 -5.79 12.86 -1.37
C GLN A 79 -6.74 14.05 -1.65
N LEU A 80 -7.44 14.52 -0.62
CA LEU A 80 -8.36 15.66 -0.70
C LEU A 80 -7.65 17.02 -0.67
N TRP A 81 -6.37 17.07 -0.28
CA TRP A 81 -5.59 18.30 -0.22
C TRP A 81 -4.96 18.62 -1.59
N HIS A 82 -5.34 19.76 -2.19
CA HIS A 82 -4.80 20.29 -3.44
C HIS A 82 -3.70 21.35 -3.22
N SER A 83 -2.58 20.96 -2.63
CA SER A 83 -1.42 21.84 -2.45
C SER A 83 -0.55 21.79 -3.70
N PRO A 84 0.08 22.90 -4.15
CA PRO A 84 1.00 22.88 -5.29
C PRO A 84 2.10 21.81 -5.18
N PHE A 85 2.56 21.52 -3.96
CA PHE A 85 3.55 20.45 -3.71
C PHE A 85 2.98 19.04 -3.92
N LEU A 86 1.73 18.80 -3.50
CA LEU A 86 1.07 17.50 -3.66
C LEU A 86 0.66 17.24 -5.11
N GLU A 87 0.25 18.27 -5.84
CA GLU A 87 -0.01 18.24 -7.28
C GLU A 87 1.26 17.83 -8.05
N MET A 88 2.42 18.39 -7.69
CA MET A 88 3.70 18.00 -8.27
C MET A 88 4.03 16.51 -8.05
N LEU A 89 3.72 15.98 -6.86
CA LEU A 89 3.90 14.56 -6.56
C LEU A 89 2.90 13.68 -7.32
N ARG A 90 1.62 14.08 -7.41
CA ARG A 90 0.58 13.42 -8.24
C ARG A 90 0.91 13.41 -9.72
N GLY A 91 1.71 14.37 -10.20
CA GLY A 91 2.20 14.40 -11.58
C GLY A 91 3.05 13.17 -11.96
N ASN A 92 3.57 12.42 -10.98
CA ASN A 92 4.35 11.21 -11.20
C ASN A 92 3.49 9.94 -11.02
N PHE A 93 3.74 8.89 -11.80
CA PHE A 93 3.01 7.63 -11.73
C PHE A 93 2.96 7.03 -10.32
N ILE A 94 4.09 7.07 -9.59
CA ILE A 94 4.18 6.57 -8.22
C ILE A 94 3.33 7.43 -7.28
N GLY A 95 3.43 8.76 -7.39
CA GLY A 95 2.68 9.68 -6.55
C GLY A 95 1.18 9.56 -6.77
N ARG A 96 0.72 9.44 -8.02
CA ARG A 96 -0.68 9.15 -8.33
C ARG A 96 -1.14 7.80 -7.78
N THR A 97 -0.30 6.78 -7.82
CA THR A 97 -0.66 5.45 -7.30
C THR A 97 -0.82 5.44 -5.77
N ILE A 98 -0.06 6.28 -5.05
CA ILE A 98 -0.09 6.37 -3.58
C ILE A 98 -1.11 7.41 -3.08
N LEU A 99 -1.20 8.58 -3.75
CA LEU A 99 -1.97 9.76 -3.32
C LEU A 99 -3.29 9.95 -4.09
N GLY A 100 -3.66 9.02 -4.98
CA GLY A 100 -4.84 9.13 -5.83
C GLY A 100 -4.59 9.93 -7.09
#